data_AF-A0A179I1E4-F1
#
_entry.id   AF-A0A179I1E4-F1
#
_cell.length_a   1.000
_cell.length_b   1.000
_cell.length_c   1.000
_cell.angle_alpha   90.00
_cell.angle_beta   90.00
_cell.angle_gamma   90.00
#
_symmetry.space_group_name_H-M   'P 1'
#
loop_
_entity.id
_entity.type
_entity.pdbx_description
1 polymer ?
#
loop_
_entity_poly.entity_id
_entity_poly.type
_entity_poly.pdbx_seq_one_letter_code
_entity_poly.pdbx_strand_id
1 'polypeptide(L)'
;MAADVQSLALPPTLSPDSLDALSELAIVLAKVRTSIQSSTTTAVAGGQPLSFKDVPGATDALKHKLQHARAEVRALPDMDRTDEEQRREIAELEARIVTQRALLERLRDDGLRFGKDGDKMDI
;
A
#
# COMPACT_ATOMS: atom_id res chain seq x y z
N MET A 1 -18.64 0.03 21.76
CA MET A 1 -18.53 0.32 20.32
C MET A 1 -17.04 0.48 20.02
N ALA A 2 -16.34 -0.62 19.76
CA ALA A 2 -14.95 -0.60 19.33
C ALA A 2 -14.97 -0.71 17.81
N ALA A 3 -14.56 0.34 17.11
CA ALA A 3 -14.36 0.28 15.68
C ALA A 3 -13.16 -0.64 15.42
N ASP A 4 -13.41 -1.78 14.76
CA ASP A 4 -12.38 -2.58 14.12
C ASP A 4 -11.70 -1.69 13.08
N VAL A 5 -10.59 -1.07 13.46
CA VAL A 5 -9.72 -0.37 12.51
C VAL A 5 -9.05 -1.48 11.71
N GLN A 6 -9.44 -1.64 10.45
CA GLN A 6 -8.75 -2.47 9.46
C GLN A 6 -7.30 -1.94 9.30
N SER A 7 -6.42 -2.32 10.23
CA SER A 7 -5.00 -2.11 10.11
C SER A 7 -4.45 -3.12 9.09
N LEU A 8 -3.82 -2.58 8.03
CA LEU A 8 -2.78 -3.24 7.24
C LEU A 8 -3.17 -4.16 6.07
N ALA A 9 -4.41 -4.12 5.56
CA ALA A 9 -4.67 -4.67 4.23
C ALA A 9 -4.60 -3.52 3.22
N LEU A 10 -3.64 -3.57 2.29
CA LEU A 10 -3.73 -2.77 1.07
C LEU A 10 -5.14 -3.00 0.48
N PRO A 11 -5.92 -1.94 0.16
CA PRO A 11 -7.20 -2.14 -0.48
C PRO A 11 -6.99 -3.03 -1.73
N PRO A 12 -7.85 -4.04 -1.95
CA PRO A 12 -7.64 -5.05 -3.01
C PRO A 12 -7.66 -4.46 -4.43
N THR A 13 -7.93 -3.15 -4.56
CA THR A 13 -7.90 -2.42 -5.82
C THR A 13 -6.50 -1.90 -6.17
N LEU A 14 -5.61 -1.70 -5.18
CA LEU A 14 -4.25 -1.19 -5.40
C LEU A 14 -3.37 -2.26 -6.06
N SER A 15 -3.49 -2.35 -7.39
CA SER A 15 -2.53 -3.08 -8.22
C SER A 15 -1.30 -2.19 -8.48
N PRO A 16 -0.07 -2.71 -8.35
CA PRO A 16 1.15 -2.00 -8.75
C PRO A 16 1.08 -1.46 -10.19
N ASP A 17 0.35 -2.14 -11.06
CA ASP A 17 0.15 -1.74 -12.47
C ASP A 17 -0.67 -0.46 -12.62
N SER A 18 -1.51 -0.11 -11.63
CA SER A 18 -2.26 1.16 -11.60
C SER A 18 -1.34 2.37 -11.38
N LEU A 19 -0.14 2.14 -10.80
CA LEU A 19 0.83 3.17 -10.48
C LEU A 19 1.95 3.30 -11.53
N ASP A 20 2.12 2.31 -12.44
CA ASP A 20 3.05 2.40 -13.55
C ASP A 20 2.50 3.26 -14.72
N ALA A 21 2.41 4.56 -14.47
CA ALA A 21 2.12 5.57 -15.49
C ALA A 21 3.39 6.01 -16.26
N LEU A 22 4.57 5.62 -15.78
CA LEU A 22 5.87 6.11 -16.27
C LEU A 22 6.24 5.45 -17.61
N SER A 23 6.00 4.15 -17.72
CA SER A 23 6.14 3.40 -18.99
C SER A 23 5.24 3.96 -20.09
N GLU A 24 3.97 4.26 -19.78
CA GLU A 24 3.03 4.86 -20.75
C GLU A 24 3.41 6.27 -21.15
N LEU A 25 3.81 7.11 -20.19
CA LEU A 25 4.34 8.45 -20.46
C LEU A 25 5.55 8.39 -21.39
N ALA A 26 6.50 7.48 -21.14
CA ALA A 26 7.69 7.32 -21.97
C ALA A 26 7.32 6.94 -23.42
N ILE A 27 6.35 6.05 -23.60
CA ILE A 27 5.85 5.65 -24.92
C ILE A 27 5.17 6.82 -25.63
N VAL A 28 4.27 7.54 -24.96
CA VAL A 28 3.57 8.69 -25.56
C VAL A 28 4.56 9.80 -25.90
N LEU A 29 5.50 10.11 -25.00
CA LEU A 29 6.53 11.12 -25.22
C LEU A 29 7.45 10.73 -26.39
N ALA A 30 7.85 9.46 -26.50
CA ALA A 30 8.63 8.97 -27.63
C ALA A 30 7.88 9.16 -28.96
N LYS A 31 6.58 8.84 -29.00
CA LYS A 31 5.73 8.98 -30.19
C LYS A 31 5.42 10.44 -30.57
N VAL A 32 5.34 11.34 -29.58
CA VAL A 32 5.21 12.79 -29.80
C VAL A 32 6.53 13.37 -30.30
N ARG A 33 7.66 12.95 -29.72
CA ARG A 33 9.00 13.37 -30.14
C ARG A 33 9.28 12.96 -31.58
N THR A 34 8.97 11.71 -31.97
CA THR A 34 9.12 11.27 -33.36
C THR A 34 8.22 12.04 -34.31
N SER A 35 7.01 12.43 -33.91
CA SER A 35 6.12 13.29 -34.71
C SER A 35 6.70 14.70 -34.94
N ILE A 36 7.20 15.34 -33.87
CA ILE A 36 7.88 16.65 -33.95
C ILE A 36 9.12 16.55 -34.85
N GLN A 37 9.91 15.48 -34.69
CA GLN A 37 11.18 15.29 -35.39
C GLN A 37 10.99 14.86 -36.86
N SER A 38 9.87 14.22 -37.20
CA SER A 38 9.47 13.88 -38.57
C SER A 38 9.16 15.13 -39.43
N SER A 39 8.97 16.30 -38.80
CA SER A 39 8.87 17.57 -39.52
C SER A 39 10.24 18.15 -39.92
N THR A 40 11.35 17.52 -39.52
CA THR A 40 12.71 18.05 -39.77
C THR A 40 13.67 17.04 -40.39
N THR A 41 13.62 15.73 -40.07
CA THR A 41 14.47 14.71 -40.72
C THR A 41 13.99 13.29 -40.43
N THR A 42 14.14 12.39 -41.40
CA THR A 42 13.93 10.93 -41.32
C THR A 42 14.71 10.32 -40.14
N ALA A 43 14.01 9.85 -39.11
CA ALA A 43 14.65 9.11 -38.00
C ALA A 43 13.92 7.80 -37.72
N VAL A 44 14.69 6.72 -37.79
CA VAL A 44 14.35 5.32 -37.55
C VAL A 44 14.27 5.04 -36.04
N ALA A 45 13.06 4.97 -35.48
CA ALA A 45 12.81 4.33 -34.19
C ALA A 45 11.33 3.93 -34.06
N GLY A 46 10.99 2.73 -34.54
CA GLY A 46 10.03 1.77 -33.96
C GLY A 46 8.60 2.17 -33.55
N GLY A 47 8.14 3.40 -33.76
CA GLY A 47 6.81 3.85 -33.36
C GLY A 47 6.17 4.70 -34.43
N GLN A 48 4.98 4.31 -34.89
CA GLN A 48 4.19 5.12 -35.82
C GLN A 48 4.00 6.53 -35.21
N PRO A 49 4.32 7.60 -35.95
CA PRO A 49 4.24 8.97 -35.44
C PRO A 49 2.79 9.29 -35.04
N LEU A 50 2.62 9.83 -33.82
CA LEU A 50 1.31 10.32 -33.37
C LEU A 50 1.02 11.66 -34.05
N SER A 51 -0.09 11.77 -34.77
CA SER A 51 -0.57 13.07 -35.24
C SER A 51 -0.93 13.93 -34.03
N PHE A 52 -0.68 15.23 -34.07
CA PHE A 52 -1.03 16.15 -32.98
C PHE A 52 -2.52 16.13 -32.62
N LYS A 53 -3.38 15.74 -33.57
CA LYS A 53 -4.83 15.57 -33.37
C LYS A 53 -5.18 14.32 -32.56
N ASP A 54 -4.30 13.32 -32.56
CA ASP A 54 -4.51 12.03 -31.91
C ASP A 54 -3.89 12.00 -30.50
N VAL A 55 -3.12 13.03 -30.13
CA VAL A 55 -2.49 13.15 -28.81
C VAL A 55 -3.53 13.08 -27.68
N PRO A 56 -4.66 13.81 -27.71
CA PRO A 56 -5.66 13.70 -26.65
C PRO A 56 -6.16 12.27 -26.44
N GLY A 57 -6.45 11.54 -27.53
CA GLY A 57 -6.88 10.14 -27.47
C GLY A 57 -5.76 9.20 -27.01
N ALA A 58 -4.52 9.43 -27.46
CA ALA A 58 -3.36 8.65 -27.04
C ALA A 58 -3.00 8.87 -25.55
N THR A 59 -3.35 10.01 -24.99
CA THR A 59 -3.15 10.34 -23.55
C THR A 59 -4.35 9.98 -22.66
N ASP A 60 -5.48 9.55 -23.22
CA ASP A 60 -6.70 9.34 -22.44
C ASP A 60 -6.56 8.17 -21.46
N ALA A 61 -5.91 7.08 -21.89
CA ALA A 61 -5.57 5.95 -21.02
C ALA A 61 -4.69 6.38 -19.83
N LEU A 62 -3.69 7.22 -20.10
CA LEU A 62 -2.81 7.79 -19.08
C LEU A 62 -3.59 8.67 -18.10
N LYS A 63 -4.51 9.51 -18.59
CA LYS A 63 -5.38 10.33 -17.76
C LYS A 63 -6.24 9.47 -16.83
N HIS A 64 -6.85 8.41 -17.36
CA HIS A 64 -7.65 7.48 -16.57
C HIS A 64 -6.82 6.76 -15.50
N LYS A 65 -5.61 6.29 -15.85
CA LYS A 65 -4.68 5.68 -14.89
C LYS A 65 -4.26 6.64 -13.77
N LEU A 66 -3.90 7.87 -14.10
CA LEU A 66 -3.52 8.87 -13.09
C LEU A 66 -4.69 9.27 -12.19
N GLN A 67 -5.91 9.37 -12.75
CA GLN A 67 -7.11 9.61 -11.95
C GLN A 67 -7.40 8.46 -11.01
N HIS A 68 -7.23 7.22 -11.48
CA HIS A 68 -7.40 6.02 -10.66
C HIS A 68 -6.35 5.98 -9.55
N ALA A 69 -5.07 6.04 -9.89
CA ALA A 69 -3.96 6.08 -8.93
C ALA A 69 -4.16 7.14 -7.84
N ARG A 70 -4.59 8.35 -8.21
CA ARG A 70 -4.87 9.42 -7.24
C ARG A 70 -6.02 9.08 -6.30
N ALA A 71 -7.09 8.48 -6.80
CA ALA A 71 -8.22 8.04 -5.99
C ALA A 71 -7.80 6.94 -5.01
N GLU A 72 -6.98 6.00 -5.47
CA GLU A 72 -6.52 4.89 -4.64
C GLU A 72 -5.51 5.32 -3.58
N VAL A 73 -4.56 6.20 -3.92
CA VAL A 73 -3.67 6.82 -2.93
C VAL A 73 -4.50 7.55 -1.88
N ARG A 74 -5.51 8.33 -2.26
CA ARG A 74 -6.35 9.02 -1.28
C ARG A 74 -7.20 8.08 -0.42
N ALA A 75 -7.43 6.85 -0.86
CA ALA A 75 -8.17 5.83 -0.13
C ALA A 75 -7.29 5.00 0.81
N LEU A 76 -5.96 5.16 0.75
CA LEU A 76 -5.06 4.45 1.65
C LEU A 76 -5.29 4.88 3.11
N PRO A 77 -5.42 3.91 4.03
CA PRO A 77 -5.50 4.21 5.44
C PRO A 77 -4.15 4.73 5.96
N ASP A 78 -4.20 5.50 7.04
CA ASP A 78 -3.02 5.89 7.82
C ASP A 78 -1.95 6.68 7.03
N MET A 79 -2.35 7.38 5.97
CA MET A 79 -1.45 8.21 5.17
C MET A 79 -1.03 9.53 5.84
N ASP A 80 -1.73 9.94 6.89
CA ASP A 80 -1.46 11.20 7.60
C ASP A 80 -0.36 11.05 8.66
N ARG A 81 0.14 9.82 8.90
CA ARG A 81 1.14 9.51 9.93
C ARG A 81 2.51 9.26 9.33
N THR A 82 3.53 9.62 10.10
CA THR A 82 4.94 9.40 9.74
C THR A 82 5.41 8.00 10.13
N ASP A 83 6.41 7.49 9.41
CA ASP A 83 7.09 6.23 9.73
C ASP A 83 7.60 6.22 11.19
N GLU A 84 8.12 7.34 11.69
CA GLU A 84 8.61 7.46 13.06
C GLU A 84 7.49 7.29 14.10
N GLU A 85 6.32 7.85 13.85
CA GLU A 85 5.16 7.70 14.74
C GLU A 85 4.64 6.28 14.76
N GLN A 86 4.60 5.62 13.59
CA GLN A 86 4.24 4.21 13.48
C GLN A 86 5.24 3.32 14.22
N ARG A 87 6.54 3.55 14.05
CA ARG A 87 7.60 2.80 14.76
C ARG A 87 7.51 2.95 16.28
N ARG A 88 7.19 4.14 16.78
CA ARG A 88 6.98 4.37 18.23
C ARG A 88 5.79 3.58 18.74
N GLU A 89 4.67 3.62 18.02
CA GLU A 89 3.47 2.87 18.39
C GLU A 89 3.74 1.35 18.39
N ILE A 90 4.43 0.84 17.37
CA ILE A 90 4.83 -0.58 17.31
C ILE A 90 5.63 -0.97 18.56
N ALA A 91 6.62 -0.16 18.95
CA ALA A 91 7.42 -0.43 20.14
C ALA A 91 6.59 -0.44 21.43
N GLU A 92 5.61 0.47 21.56
CA GLU A 92 4.69 0.51 22.70
C GLU A 92 3.77 -0.73 22.73
N LEU A 93 3.20 -1.09 21.58
CA LEU A 93 2.35 -2.28 21.44
C LEU A 93 3.11 -3.56 21.75
N GLU A 94 4.35 -3.70 21.27
CA GLU A 94 5.21 -4.83 21.58
C GLU A 94 5.51 -4.93 23.09
N ALA A 95 5.83 -3.82 23.75
CA ALA A 95 6.04 -3.78 25.20
C ALA A 95 4.78 -4.18 25.97
N ARG A 96 3.60 -3.74 25.49
CA ARG A 96 2.31 -4.12 26.07
C ARG A 96 2.03 -5.62 25.90
N ILE A 97 2.34 -6.19 24.74
CA ILE A 97 2.21 -7.63 24.48
C ILE A 97 3.10 -8.44 25.43
N VAL A 98 4.34 -8.02 25.64
CA VAL A 98 5.25 -8.68 26.60
C VAL A 98 4.65 -8.70 28.01
N THR A 99 4.14 -7.55 28.45
CA THR A 99 3.52 -7.41 29.77
C THR A 99 2.29 -8.30 29.92
N GLN A 100 1.43 -8.31 28.90
CA GLN A 100 0.22 -9.13 28.88
C GLN A 100 0.55 -10.63 28.88
N ARG A 101 1.56 -11.06 28.12
CA ARG A 101 2.02 -12.46 28.11
C ARG A 101 2.53 -12.89 29.49
N ALA A 102 3.33 -12.05 30.16
CA ALA A 102 3.83 -12.33 31.50
C ALA A 102 2.70 -12.44 32.54
N LEU A 103 1.65 -11.61 32.41
CA LEU A 103 0.47 -11.69 33.28
C LEU A 103 -0.33 -12.98 33.06
N LEU A 104 -0.53 -13.37 31.80
CA LEU A 104 -1.22 -14.62 31.45
C LEU A 104 -0.45 -15.85 31.96
N GLU A 105 0.88 -15.82 31.88
CA GLU A 105 1.74 -16.85 32.44
C GLU A 105 1.59 -16.97 33.96
N ARG A 106 1.61 -15.84 34.68
CA ARG A 106 1.36 -15.84 36.14
C ARG A 106 -0.02 -16.38 36.47
N LEU A 107 -1.05 -15.96 35.74
CA LEU A 107 -2.41 -16.44 35.96
C LEU A 107 -2.55 -17.94 35.72
N ARG A 108 -1.87 -18.47 34.70
CA ARG A 108 -1.79 -19.91 34.44
C ARG A 108 -1.11 -20.64 35.59
N ASP A 109 0.03 -20.13 36.06
CA ASP A 109 0.83 -20.78 37.10
C ASP A 109 0.08 -20.77 38.45
N ASP A 110 -0.57 -19.65 38.81
CA ASP A 110 -1.42 -19.57 40.00
C ASP A 110 -2.64 -20.50 39.87
N GLY A 111 -3.29 -20.56 38.71
CA GLY A 111 -4.39 -21.50 38.44
C GLY A 111 -3.98 -22.97 38.63
N LEU A 112 -2.79 -23.36 38.18
CA LEU A 112 -2.23 -24.70 38.39
C LEU A 112 -1.95 -24.99 39.87
N ARG A 113 -1.48 -23.99 40.62
CA ARG A 113 -1.25 -24.11 42.08
C ARG A 113 -2.56 -24.28 42.84
N PHE A 114 -3.57 -23.46 42.55
CA PHE A 114 -4.90 -23.61 43.14
C PHE A 114 -5.54 -24.98 42.83
N GLY A 115 -5.38 -25.50 41.62
CA GLY A 115 -5.86 -26.85 41.28
C GLY A 115 -5.15 -27.96 42.06
N LYS A 116 -3.84 -27.84 42.29
CA LYS A 116 -3.04 -28.82 43.04
C LYS A 116 -3.26 -28.77 44.55
N ASP A 117 -3.54 -27.58 45.10
CA ASP A 117 -3.85 -27.40 46.52
C ASP A 117 -5.30 -27.80 46.85
N GLY A 118 -6.24 -27.66 45.90
CA GLY A 118 -7.59 -28.23 46.01
C GLY A 118 -7.58 -29.76 46.06
N ASP A 119 -6.81 -30.41 45.16
CA ASP A 119 -6.67 -31.88 45.10
C ASP A 119 -6.01 -32.49 46.35
N LYS A 120 -5.20 -31.71 47.08
CA LYS A 120 -4.59 -32.13 48.36
C LYS A 120 -5.49 -31.94 49.58
N MET A 121 -6.51 -31.08 49.50
CA MET A 121 -7.42 -30.82 50.60
C MET A 121 -8.61 -31.80 50.64
N ASP A 122 -8.79 -32.60 49.59
CA ASP A 122 -9.88 -33.58 49.46
C ASP A 122 -9.46 -35.04 49.77
N ILE A 123 -8.35 -35.29 50.49
CA ILE A 123 -7.89 -36.62 50.95
C ILE A 123 -7.76 -36.69 52.47
#